data_AF-A0AAW5JVR2-F1
#
_entry.id   AF-A0AAW5JVR2-F1
#
_cell.length_a   1.000
_cell.length_b   1.000
_cell.length_c   1.000
_cell.angle_alpha   90.00
_cell.angle_beta   90.00
_cell.angle_gamma   90.00
#
_symmetry.space_group_name_H-M   'P 1'
#
loop_
_entity.id
_entity.type
_entity.pdbx_description
1 polymer ?
#
loop_
_entity_poly.entity_id
_entity_poly.type
_entity_poly.pdbx_seq_one_letter_code
_entity_poly.pdbx_strand_id
1 'polypeptide(L)'
;PIVYIVSGLCLALAVVLWFRFGRDQKPLEPVMFYAPDKLTPAQVGTIIDGKTGNEEILSMIMYLADKGYLTIEQTSKKNFKFEKVQELPADALNFE
;
A
#
# COMPACT_ATOMS: atom_id res chain seq x y z
N PRO A 1 -38.55 11.98 44.82
CA PRO A 1 -37.48 13.02 44.87
C PRO A 1 -36.08 12.48 44.60
N ILE A 2 -35.62 11.45 45.34
CA ILE A 2 -34.26 10.88 45.21
C ILE A 2 -34.02 10.24 43.83
N VAL A 3 -35.01 9.53 43.28
CA VAL A 3 -34.91 8.86 41.97
C VAL A 3 -34.65 9.85 40.83
N TYR A 4 -35.26 11.04 40.86
CA TYR A 4 -35.04 12.07 39.85
C TYR A 4 -33.62 12.68 39.93
N ILE A 5 -33.07 12.80 41.15
CA ILE A 5 -31.70 13.29 41.37
C ILE A 5 -30.69 12.28 40.83
N VAL A 6 -30.88 10.99 41.12
CA VAL A 6 -30.01 9.91 40.62
C VAL A 6 -30.08 9.81 39.10
N SER A 7 -31.29 9.89 38.53
CA SER A 7 -31.48 9.87 37.07
C SER A 7 -30.80 11.06 36.39
N GLY A 8 -30.90 12.26 36.96
CA GLY A 8 -30.24 13.45 36.43
C GLY A 8 -28.71 13.35 36.48
N LEU A 9 -28.17 12.79 37.56
CA LEU A 9 -26.74 12.56 37.71
C LEU A 9 -26.20 11.56 36.68
N CYS A 10 -26.91 10.44 36.46
CA CYS A 10 -26.55 9.48 35.42
C CYS A 10 -26.53 10.10 34.02
N LEU A 11 -27.52 10.95 33.70
CA LEU A 11 -27.60 11.64 32.41
C LEU A 11 -26.43 12.61 32.24
N ALA A 12 -26.10 13.39 33.27
CA ALA A 12 -24.96 14.30 33.26
C ALA A 12 -23.63 13.56 33.04
N LEU A 13 -23.43 12.43 33.73
CA LEU A 13 -22.24 11.61 33.57
C LEU A 13 -22.13 11.01 32.17
N ALA A 14 -23.24 10.54 31.59
CA ALA A 14 -23.27 10.02 30.23
C ALA A 14 -22.89 11.10 29.20
N VAL A 15 -23.40 12.33 29.35
CA VAL A 15 -23.07 13.46 28.48
C VAL A 15 -21.59 13.83 28.60
N VAL A 16 -21.03 13.87 29.81
CA VAL A 16 -19.61 14.18 30.03
C VAL A 16 -18.70 13.11 29.40
N LEU A 17 -19.04 11.83 29.57
CA LEU A 17 -18.31 10.72 28.97
C LEU A 17 -18.39 10.76 27.44
N TRP A 18 -19.56 11.06 26.87
CA TRP A 18 -19.73 11.21 25.43
C TRP A 18 -18.87 12.35 24.87
N PHE A 19 -18.83 13.50 25.54
CA PHE A 19 -18.00 14.63 25.10
C PHE A 19 -16.50 14.31 25.14
N ARG A 20 -16.06 13.48 26.09
CA ARG A 20 -14.65 13.13 26.26
C ARG A 20 -14.21 11.97 25.36
N PHE A 21 -15.03 10.94 25.20
CA PHE A 21 -14.66 9.69 24.54
C PHE A 21 -15.40 9.42 23.24
N GLY A 22 -16.58 10.01 23.03
CA GLY A 22 -17.40 9.80 21.80
C GLY A 22 -17.01 10.71 20.64
N ARG A 23 -15.99 11.56 20.79
CA ARG A 23 -15.38 12.27 19.67
C ARG A 23 -14.37 11.35 19.00
N ASP A 24 -14.89 10.42 18.21
CA ASP A 24 -14.07 9.57 17.35
C ASP A 24 -13.12 10.43 16.52
N GLN A 25 -11.88 9.96 16.44
CA GLN A 25 -10.88 10.58 15.58
C GLN A 25 -11.35 10.41 14.14
N LYS A 26 -11.32 11.50 13.36
CA LYS A 26 -11.66 11.44 11.93
C LYS A 26 -10.87 10.30 11.31
N PRO A 27 -11.51 9.35 10.61
CA PRO A 27 -10.77 8.34 9.87
C PRO A 27 -9.81 9.07 8.94
N LEU A 28 -8.51 8.80 9.10
CA LEU A 28 -7.52 9.31 8.18
C LEU A 28 -7.82 8.68 6.83
N GLU A 29 -8.12 9.50 5.83
CA GLU A 29 -8.20 9.02 4.46
C GLU A 29 -6.79 8.54 4.08
N PRO A 30 -6.61 7.25 3.75
CA PRO A 30 -5.33 6.80 3.24
C PRO A 30 -5.10 7.49 1.90
N VAL A 31 -4.03 8.28 1.81
CA VAL A 31 -3.57 8.81 0.52
C VAL A 31 -3.15 7.63 -0.35
N MET A 32 -3.95 7.35 -1.38
CA MET A 32 -3.63 6.33 -2.37
C MET A 32 -2.61 6.91 -3.34
N PHE A 33 -1.34 6.51 -3.18
CA PHE A 33 -0.32 6.80 -4.15
C PHE A 33 -0.47 5.83 -5.33
N TYR A 34 -1.00 6.33 -6.43
CA TYR A 34 -0.94 5.63 -7.71
C TYR A 34 0.41 5.93 -8.36
N ALA A 35 1.02 4.90 -8.96
CA ALA A 35 2.22 5.11 -9.76
C ALA A 35 1.87 6.06 -10.92
N PRO A 36 2.70 7.08 -11.20
CA PRO A 36 2.48 7.98 -12.32
C PRO A 36 2.33 7.21 -13.64
N ASP A 37 1.39 7.67 -14.48
CA ASP A 37 1.08 7.01 -15.74
C ASP A 37 2.33 6.89 -16.62
N LYS A 38 2.52 5.70 -17.22
CA LYS A 38 3.60 5.34 -18.16
C LYS A 38 5.00 5.17 -17.56
N LEU A 39 5.17 5.22 -16.24
CA LEU A 39 6.47 4.92 -15.61
C LEU A 39 6.50 3.53 -15.01
N THR A 40 7.59 2.81 -15.24
CA THR A 40 7.85 1.53 -14.58
C THR A 40 8.29 1.76 -13.12
N PRO A 41 8.04 0.82 -12.20
CA PRO A 41 8.41 1.00 -10.79
C PRO A 41 9.91 1.23 -10.58
N ALA A 42 10.77 0.58 -11.38
CA ALA A 42 12.20 0.85 -11.33
C ALA A 42 12.55 2.29 -11.70
N GLN A 43 11.85 2.89 -12.67
CA GLN A 43 12.05 4.29 -13.04
C GLN A 43 11.57 5.23 -11.94
N VAL A 44 10.43 4.95 -11.33
CA VAL A 44 9.91 5.75 -10.23
C VAL A 44 10.91 5.73 -9.06
N GLY A 45 11.39 4.55 -8.67
CA GLY A 45 12.42 4.42 -7.62
C GLY A 45 13.72 5.12 -8.00
N THR A 46 14.22 4.92 -9.22
CA THR A 46 15.45 5.57 -9.70
C THR A 46 15.33 7.10 -9.76
N ILE A 47 14.17 7.66 -10.12
CA ILE A 47 13.95 9.11 -10.14
C ILE A 47 14.00 9.69 -8.72
N ILE A 48 13.43 8.98 -7.75
CA ILE A 48 13.37 9.42 -6.35
C ILE A 48 14.76 9.32 -5.70
N ASP A 49 15.42 8.18 -5.85
CA ASP A 49 16.67 7.87 -5.16
C ASP A 49 17.92 8.29 -5.94
N GLY A 50 17.77 8.68 -7.20
CA GLY A 50 18.85 9.09 -8.10
C GLY A 50 19.77 7.95 -8.54
N LYS A 51 19.48 6.71 -8.15
CA LYS A 51 20.25 5.50 -8.46
C LYS A 51 19.33 4.30 -8.52
N THR A 52 19.71 3.30 -9.32
CA THR A 52 19.01 2.01 -9.36
C THR A 52 19.67 1.07 -8.35
N GLY A 53 18.91 0.64 -7.36
CA GLY A 53 19.29 -0.36 -6.36
C GLY A 53 18.61 -1.71 -6.59
N ASN A 54 18.80 -2.61 -5.62
CA ASN A 54 18.17 -3.95 -5.65
C ASN A 54 16.64 -3.88 -5.52
N GLU A 55 16.13 -2.81 -4.91
CA GLU A 55 14.70 -2.59 -4.67
C GLU A 55 13.96 -2.26 -5.98
N GLU A 56 14.57 -1.45 -6.85
CA GLU A 56 14.08 -1.16 -8.20
C GLU A 56 14.06 -2.43 -9.07
N ILE A 57 15.08 -3.28 -8.95
CA ILE A 57 15.16 -4.55 -9.69
C ILE A 57 14.06 -5.51 -9.20
N LEU A 58 13.90 -5.66 -7.89
CA LEU A 58 12.86 -6.51 -7.30
C LEU A 58 11.46 -6.05 -7.69
N SER A 59 11.18 -4.74 -7.60
CA SER A 59 9.89 -4.19 -7.99
C SER A 59 9.62 -4.36 -9.50
N MET A 60 10.66 -4.28 -10.34
CA MET A 60 10.54 -4.59 -11.77
C MET A 60 10.21 -6.06 -12.03
N ILE A 61 10.86 -7.00 -11.34
CA ILE A 61 10.58 -8.43 -11.45
C ILE A 61 9.11 -8.71 -11.12
N MET A 62 8.61 -8.13 -10.02
CA MET A 62 7.21 -8.28 -9.62
C MET A 62 6.25 -7.64 -10.64
N TYR A 63 6.61 -6.48 -11.19
CA TYR A 63 5.82 -5.80 -12.21
C TYR A 63 5.71 -6.58 -13.52
N LEU A 64 6.81 -7.17 -13.99
CA LEU A 64 6.80 -8.02 -15.18
C LEU A 64 5.97 -9.28 -14.96
N ALA A 65 5.97 -9.82 -13.73
CA ALA A 65 5.15 -10.97 -13.39
C ALA A 65 3.65 -10.63 -13.32
N ASP A 66 3.29 -9.50 -12.72
CA ASP A 66 1.90 -8.99 -12.70
C ASP A 66 1.35 -8.76 -14.12
N LYS A 67 2.19 -8.23 -15.02
CA LYS A 67 1.84 -8.02 -16.42
C LYS A 67 1.84 -9.30 -17.27
N GLY A 68 2.28 -10.44 -16.72
CA GLY A 68 2.30 -11.74 -17.42
C GLY A 68 3.49 -11.97 -18.35
N TYR A 69 4.53 -11.13 -18.29
CA TYR A 69 5.76 -11.30 -19.08
C TYR A 69 6.75 -12.28 -18.43
N LEU A 70 6.66 -12.46 -17.10
CA LEU A 70 7.58 -13.26 -16.31
C LEU A 70 6.83 -14.18 -15.34
N THR A 71 7.15 -15.46 -15.30
CA THR A 71 6.65 -16.37 -14.26
C THR A 71 7.74 -16.64 -13.24
N ILE A 72 7.37 -16.65 -11.96
CA ILE A 72 8.25 -16.94 -10.84
C ILE A 72 7.78 -18.23 -10.18
N GLU A 73 8.62 -19.27 -10.24
CA GLU A 73 8.36 -20.56 -9.60
C GLU A 73 9.36 -20.81 -8.47
N GLN A 74 8.87 -21.11 -7.27
CA GLN A 74 9.73 -21.49 -6.16
C GLN A 74 9.99 -23.00 -6.19
N THR A 75 11.21 -23.41 -6.57
CA THR A 75 11.61 -24.82 -6.63
C THR A 75 12.13 -25.35 -5.29
N SER A 76 12.59 -24.48 -4.37
CA SER A 76 13.03 -24.85 -3.02
C SER A 76 12.99 -23.66 -2.05
N LYS A 77 13.32 -23.86 -0.76
CA LYS A 77 13.31 -22.80 0.28
C LYS A 77 14.11 -21.54 -0.10
N LYS A 78 15.17 -21.68 -0.91
CA LYS A 78 16.03 -20.56 -1.34
C LYS A 78 16.22 -20.47 -2.86
N ASN A 79 15.55 -21.34 -3.63
CA ASN A 79 15.75 -21.40 -5.08
C ASN A 79 14.48 -20.96 -5.79
N PHE A 80 14.64 -19.98 -6.67
CA PHE A 80 13.60 -19.43 -7.53
C PHE A 80 14.00 -19.64 -8.98
N LYS A 81 13.04 -20.08 -9.80
CA LYS A 81 13.16 -20.18 -11.25
C LYS A 81 12.33 -19.04 -11.86
N PHE A 82 12.97 -18.30 -12.76
CA PHE A 82 12.35 -17.21 -13.50
C PHE A 82 12.23 -17.63 -14.97
N GLU A 83 11.03 -17.61 -15.53
CA GLU A 83 10.77 -18.01 -16.91
C GLU A 83 10.07 -16.86 -17.64
N LYS A 84 10.68 -16.41 -18.75
CA LYS A 84 10.09 -15.38 -19.61
C LYS A 84 9.01 -16.03 -20.47
N VAL A 85 7.78 -15.56 -20.35
CA VAL A 85 6.62 -16.16 -21.02
C VAL A 85 6.28 -15.43 -22.32
N GLN A 86 6.50 -14.12 -22.36
CA GLN A 86 6.13 -13.28 -23.49
C GLN A 86 7.22 -12.25 -23.79
N GLU A 87 7.34 -11.89 -25.07
CA GLU A 87 8.18 -10.76 -25.49
C GLU A 87 7.63 -9.45 -24.96
N LEU A 88 8.53 -8.56 -24.57
CA LEU A 88 8.14 -7.23 -24.13
C LEU A 88 7.47 -6.48 -25.30
N PRO A 89 6.51 -5.60 -25.01
CA PRO A 89 5.89 -4.78 -26.05
C PRO A 89 6.95 -3.95 -26.78
N ALA A 90 6.74 -3.66 -28.06
CA ALA A 90 7.70 -2.88 -28.86
C ALA A 90 7.95 -1.45 -28.33
N ASP A 91 7.04 -0.95 -27.48
CA ASP A 91 7.13 0.32 -26.75
C ASP A 91 7.85 0.19 -25.40
N ALA A 92 8.33 -1.01 -25.05
CA ALA A 92 9.13 -1.21 -23.85
C ALA A 92 10.47 -0.48 -24.00
N LEU A 93 10.85 0.23 -22.95
CA LEU A 93 12.10 0.95 -22.92
C LEU A 93 13.26 -0.04 -22.91
N ASN A 94 14.19 0.15 -23.84
CA ASN A 94 15.45 -0.58 -23.86
C ASN A 94 16.38 0.04 -22.82
N PHE A 95 16.78 -0.76 -21.84
CA PHE A 95 17.83 -0.42 -20.90
C PHE A 95 19.12 -1.08 -21.43
N GLU A 96 19.94 -0.32 -22.16
CA GLU A 96 21.29 -0.73 -22.57
C GLU A 96 22.28 -0.62 -21.42
#